data_AF-H0XLE5-F1
#
_entry.id   AF-H0XLE5-F1
#
_cell.length_a   1.000
_cell.length_b   1.000
_cell.length_c   1.000
_cell.angle_alpha   90.00
_cell.angle_beta   90.00
_cell.angle_gamma   90.00
#
_symmetry.space_group_name_H-M   'P 1'
#
loop_
_entity.id
_entity.type
_entity.pdbx_description
1 polymer ?
#
loop_
_entity_poly.entity_id
_entity_poly.type
_entity_poly.pdbx_seq_one_letter_code
_entity_poly.pdbx_strand_id
1 'polypeptide(L)'
;MAILFAVVARGTTILAKHAWCGGNFLEVTEQILAKIPSENNKLTYSHGNYLFHYICQDRIVYLCITDDDFERSRAFNFLNEIKKRFQTTYGSRAQTALPYAMNSEFSSVLAAQLKHHSENKGLDKVMETQAQVDELKGIMVRNI
;
A
#
# COMPACT_ATOMS: atom_id res chain seq x y z
N MET A 1 10.92 -11.94 -1.16
CA MET A 1 9.78 -11.20 -0.54
C MET A 1 9.00 -10.59 -1.69
N ALA A 2 7.68 -10.75 -1.73
CA ALA A 2 6.88 -10.40 -2.91
C ALA A 2 6.33 -8.95 -2.87
N ILE A 3 6.17 -8.37 -1.67
CA ILE A 3 5.90 -6.94 -1.53
C ILE A 3 7.25 -6.22 -1.50
N LEU A 4 7.49 -5.32 -2.46
CA LEU A 4 8.76 -4.65 -2.71
C LEU A 4 8.95 -3.36 -1.93
N PHE A 5 7.90 -2.55 -1.94
CA PHE A 5 7.90 -1.21 -1.39
C PHE A 5 6.51 -0.90 -0.84
N ALA A 6 6.45 -0.11 0.22
CA ALA A 6 5.21 0.41 0.76
C ALA A 6 5.36 1.85 1.24
N VAL A 7 4.30 2.64 1.08
CA VAL A 7 4.26 4.06 1.42
C VAL A 7 2.89 4.47 1.96
N VAL A 8 2.91 5.42 2.87
CA VAL A 8 1.74 6.21 3.28
C VAL A 8 1.99 7.66 2.87
N ALA A 9 1.05 8.26 2.14
CA ALA A 9 1.16 9.61 1.62
C ALA A 9 -0.13 10.41 1.77
N ARG A 10 -0.04 11.74 1.68
CA ARG A 10 -1.18 12.66 1.54
C ARG A 10 -0.99 13.45 0.25
N GLY A 11 -1.81 13.17 -0.76
CA GLY A 11 -1.50 13.61 -2.13
C GLY A 11 -0.12 13.10 -2.54
N THR A 12 0.76 14.00 -2.99
CA THR A 12 2.16 13.68 -3.32
C THR A 12 3.12 13.74 -2.13
N THR A 13 2.67 14.15 -0.94
CA THR A 13 3.52 14.26 0.25
C THR A 13 3.64 12.90 0.94
N ILE A 14 4.81 12.28 0.87
CA ILE A 14 5.10 11.03 1.59
C ILE A 14 5.20 11.29 3.10
N LEU A 15 4.46 10.52 3.90
CA LEU A 15 4.46 10.58 5.37
C LEU A 15 5.35 9.51 6.00
N ALA A 16 5.34 8.31 5.43
CA ALA A 16 6.19 7.19 5.83
C ALA A 16 6.40 6.24 4.65
N LYS A 17 7.58 5.61 4.55
CA LYS A 17 7.88 4.62 3.52
C LYS A 17 8.82 3.52 4.02
N HIS A 18 8.80 2.39 3.36
CA HIS A 18 9.78 1.32 3.57
C HIS A 18 9.99 0.52 2.28
N ALA A 19 11.25 0.13 2.03
CA ALA A 19 11.65 -0.74 0.93
C ALA A 19 12.50 -1.87 1.52
N TRP A 20 12.29 -3.11 1.07
CA TRP A 20 13.15 -4.22 1.51
C TRP A 20 14.42 -4.36 0.65
N CYS A 21 14.38 -3.89 -0.60
CA CYS A 21 15.49 -3.91 -1.54
C CYS A 21 15.75 -2.52 -2.14
N GLY A 22 16.93 -2.37 -2.76
CA GLY A 22 17.25 -1.18 -3.55
C GLY A 22 16.48 -1.14 -4.86
N GLY A 23 16.10 0.06 -5.30
CA GLY A 23 15.37 0.29 -6.55
C GLY A 23 14.94 1.76 -6.68
N ASN A 24 14.42 2.13 -7.85
CA ASN A 24 13.90 3.46 -8.15
C ASN A 24 12.46 3.68 -7.65
N PHE A 25 12.05 2.99 -6.58
CA PHE A 25 10.67 2.98 -6.09
C PHE A 25 10.12 4.38 -5.76
N LEU A 26 10.97 5.28 -5.27
CA LEU A 26 10.57 6.64 -4.92
C LEU A 26 10.11 7.43 -6.14
N GLU A 27 10.92 7.43 -7.20
CA GLU A 27 10.62 8.15 -8.44
C GLU A 27 9.31 7.66 -9.07
N VAL A 28 9.14 6.33 -9.15
CA VAL A 28 7.91 5.71 -9.68
C VAL A 28 6.71 6.04 -8.79
N THR A 29 6.88 5.98 -7.48
CA THR A 29 5.83 6.30 -6.50
C THR A 29 5.35 7.75 -6.64
N GLU A 30 6.26 8.71 -6.79
CA GLU A 30 5.89 10.13 -6.96
C GLU A 30 5.03 10.34 -8.22
N GLN A 31 5.38 9.68 -9.32
CA GLN A 31 4.58 9.72 -10.56
C GLN A 31 3.19 9.10 -10.39
N ILE A 32 3.09 8.01 -9.62
CA ILE A 32 1.80 7.36 -9.33
C ILE A 32 0.95 8.24 -8.42
N LEU A 33 1.52 8.79 -7.34
CA LEU A 33 0.81 9.67 -6.40
C LEU A 33 0.23 10.90 -7.10
N ALA A 34 0.93 11.45 -8.11
CA ALA A 34 0.44 12.56 -8.91
C ALA A 34 -0.82 12.22 -9.75
N LYS A 35 -1.07 10.93 -10.03
CA LYS A 35 -2.24 10.45 -10.80
C LYS A 35 -3.41 10.02 -9.91
N ILE A 36 -3.22 9.92 -8.60
CA ILE A 36 -4.27 9.46 -7.67
C ILE A 36 -5.17 10.65 -7.30
N PRO A 37 -6.49 10.60 -7.59
CA PRO A 37 -7.40 11.64 -7.15
C PRO A 37 -7.56 11.60 -5.63
N SER A 38 -7.89 12.74 -5.02
CA SER A 38 -8.03 12.85 -3.56
C SER A 38 -9.28 12.17 -2.99
N GLU A 39 -10.24 11.82 -3.85
CA GLU A 39 -11.47 11.12 -3.48
C GLU A 39 -11.18 9.67 -3.07
N ASN A 40 -12.07 9.11 -2.25
CA ASN A 40 -11.94 7.73 -1.78
C ASN A 40 -12.04 6.75 -2.95
N ASN A 41 -10.96 6.01 -3.22
CA ASN A 41 -10.96 4.99 -4.25
C ASN A 41 -9.86 3.94 -3.99
N LYS A 42 -9.95 2.82 -4.72
CA LYS A 42 -8.97 1.75 -4.71
C LYS A 42 -8.68 1.35 -6.15
N LEU A 43 -7.43 1.09 -6.47
CA LEU A 43 -7.05 0.69 -7.83
C LEU A 43 -5.72 -0.05 -7.82
N THR A 44 -5.52 -0.86 -8.86
CA THR A 44 -4.23 -1.47 -9.18
C THR A 44 -3.73 -0.91 -10.50
N TYR A 45 -2.51 -0.38 -10.52
CA TYR A 45 -1.78 -0.15 -11.76
C TYR A 45 -0.91 -1.36 -12.10
N SER A 46 -0.74 -1.66 -13.39
CA SER A 46 0.19 -2.67 -13.90
C SER A 46 1.22 -2.02 -14.82
N HIS A 47 2.50 -2.35 -14.62
CA HIS A 47 3.60 -1.92 -15.48
C HIS A 47 4.73 -2.94 -15.49
N GLY A 48 5.03 -3.51 -16.66
CA GLY A 48 6.00 -4.61 -16.76
C GLY A 48 5.61 -5.78 -15.86
N ASN A 49 6.56 -6.28 -15.07
CA ASN A 49 6.37 -7.40 -14.14
C ASN A 49 5.98 -6.93 -12.72
N TYR A 50 5.44 -5.72 -12.59
CA TYR A 50 5.10 -5.12 -11.31
C TYR A 50 3.65 -4.64 -11.26
N LEU A 51 3.08 -4.74 -10.07
CA LEU A 51 1.78 -4.20 -9.73
C LEU A 51 1.91 -3.13 -8.65
N PHE A 52 1.11 -2.07 -8.79
CA PHE A 52 1.04 -0.96 -7.83
C PHE A 52 -0.38 -0.90 -7.29
N HIS A 53 -0.56 -1.35 -6.06
CA HIS A 53 -1.86 -1.37 -5.41
C HIS A 53 -1.97 -0.17 -4.49
N TYR A 54 -3.13 0.49 -4.49
CA TYR A 54 -3.36 1.54 -3.50
C TYR A 54 -4.81 1.61 -3.01
N ILE A 55 -4.94 2.14 -1.79
CA ILE A 55 -6.18 2.59 -1.17
C ILE A 55 -6.02 4.09 -0.89
N CYS A 56 -6.88 4.93 -1.47
CA CYS A 56 -7.05 6.31 -1.07
C CYS A 56 -8.28 6.37 -0.14
N GLN A 57 -8.06 6.79 1.12
CA GLN A 57 -9.14 7.02 2.06
C GLN A 57 -8.85 8.29 2.87
N ASP A 58 -9.82 9.20 2.94
CA ASP A 58 -9.73 10.45 3.68
C ASP A 58 -8.50 11.27 3.27
N ARG A 59 -8.19 11.27 1.95
CA ARG A 59 -7.02 11.90 1.31
C ARG A 59 -5.67 11.31 1.70
N ILE A 60 -5.66 10.20 2.44
CA ILE A 60 -4.44 9.44 2.74
C ILE A 60 -4.37 8.25 1.78
N VAL A 61 -3.23 8.15 1.10
CA VAL A 61 -2.91 7.08 0.16
C VAL A 61 -2.04 6.05 0.87
N TYR A 62 -2.49 4.80 0.83
CA TYR A 62 -1.73 3.62 1.24
C TYR A 62 -1.38 2.87 -0.03
N LEU A 63 -0.10 2.78 -0.37
CA LEU A 63 0.35 2.18 -1.63
C LEU A 63 1.43 1.14 -1.37
N CYS A 64 1.37 0.03 -2.11
CA CYS A 64 2.45 -0.95 -2.18
C CYS A 64 2.77 -1.34 -3.61
N ILE A 65 4.00 -1.80 -3.80
CA ILE A 65 4.51 -2.33 -5.06
C ILE A 65 4.80 -3.81 -4.85
N THR A 66 4.34 -4.66 -5.74
CA THR A 66 4.60 -6.11 -5.71
C THR A 66 5.08 -6.60 -7.07
N ASP A 67 5.65 -7.80 -7.09
CA ASP A 67 5.73 -8.60 -8.32
C ASP A 67 4.31 -8.92 -8.84
N ASP A 68 4.19 -9.21 -10.13
CA ASP A 68 2.93 -9.49 -10.82
C ASP A 68 2.29 -10.85 -10.46
N ASP A 69 3.07 -11.77 -9.90
CA ASP A 69 2.61 -13.06 -9.38
C ASP A 69 2.00 -12.98 -7.96
N PHE A 70 2.05 -11.80 -7.32
CA PHE A 70 1.50 -11.61 -5.98
C PHE A 70 -0.02 -11.40 -6.03
N GLU A 71 -0.75 -12.19 -5.22
CA GLU A 71 -2.21 -12.17 -5.19
C GLU A 71 -2.74 -10.80 -4.72
N ARG A 72 -3.63 -10.18 -5.53
CA ARG A 72 -4.19 -8.86 -5.23
C ARG A 72 -4.93 -8.81 -3.89
N SER A 73 -5.64 -9.87 -3.52
CA SER A 73 -6.33 -9.97 -2.22
C SER A 73 -5.35 -9.80 -1.06
N ARG A 74 -4.19 -10.45 -1.14
CA ARG A 74 -3.11 -10.32 -0.14
C ARG A 74 -2.51 -8.92 -0.12
N ALA A 75 -2.36 -8.28 -1.27
CA ALA A 75 -1.90 -6.90 -1.34
C ALA A 75 -2.89 -5.93 -0.67
N PHE A 76 -4.19 -6.04 -0.97
CA PHE A 76 -5.20 -5.19 -0.34
C PHE A 76 -5.41 -5.50 1.15
N ASN A 77 -5.26 -6.75 1.57
CA ASN A 77 -5.25 -7.12 2.98
C ASN A 77 -4.09 -6.43 3.73
N PHE A 78 -2.86 -6.49 3.18
CA PHE A 78 -1.72 -5.73 3.70
C PHE A 78 -2.03 -4.23 3.80
N LEU A 79 -2.57 -3.62 2.74
CA LEU A 79 -2.91 -2.19 2.73
C LEU A 79 -3.97 -1.83 3.77
N ASN A 80 -4.97 -2.67 3.99
CA ASN A 80 -5.99 -2.45 5.02
C ASN A 80 -5.41 -2.52 6.44
N GLU A 81 -4.48 -3.43 6.69
CA GLU A 81 -3.79 -3.51 7.98
C GLU A 81 -2.90 -2.29 8.22
N ILE A 82 -2.16 -1.85 7.21
CA ILE A 82 -1.39 -0.59 7.26
C ILE A 82 -2.31 0.59 7.53
N LYS A 83 -3.42 0.70 6.79
CA LYS A 83 -4.42 1.76 6.96
C LYS A 83 -4.96 1.79 8.38
N LYS A 84 -5.42 0.65 8.90
CA LYS A 84 -5.95 0.52 10.25
C LYS A 84 -4.94 1.01 11.28
N ARG A 85 -3.71 0.50 11.25
CA ARG A 85 -2.64 0.91 12.18
C ARG A 85 -2.34 2.39 12.09
N PHE A 86 -2.17 2.91 10.87
CA PHE A 86 -1.86 4.32 10.65
C PHE A 86 -2.98 5.25 11.16
N GLN A 87 -4.24 4.90 10.88
CA GLN A 87 -5.40 5.65 11.35
C GLN A 87 -5.52 5.60 12.87
N THR A 88 -5.30 4.44 13.49
CA THR A 88 -5.32 4.29 14.96
C THR A 88 -4.22 5.11 15.63
N THR A 89 -3.02 5.15 15.07
CA THR A 89 -1.88 5.86 15.69
C THR A 89 -1.90 7.37 15.45
N TYR A 90 -2.22 7.82 14.23
CA TYR A 90 -2.05 9.22 13.84
C TYR A 90 -3.36 9.98 13.58
N GLY A 91 -4.44 9.29 13.21
CA GLY A 91 -5.75 9.88 12.95
C GLY A 91 -5.68 11.16 12.12
N SER A 92 -6.25 12.25 12.66
CA SER A 92 -6.29 13.57 12.00
C SER A 92 -4.93 14.26 11.86
N ARG A 93 -3.90 13.87 12.63
CA ARG A 93 -2.55 14.45 12.53
C ARG A 93 -1.95 14.27 11.13
N ALA A 94 -2.34 13.20 10.43
CA ALA A 94 -1.92 12.93 9.07
C ALA A 94 -2.38 13.99 8.05
N GLN A 95 -3.43 14.77 8.34
CA GLN A 95 -3.99 15.76 7.41
C GLN A 95 -3.11 17.01 7.25
N THR A 96 -2.28 17.34 8.24
CA THR A 96 -1.40 18.53 8.23
C THR A 96 0.08 18.20 8.42
N ALA A 97 0.41 16.91 8.56
CA ALA A 97 1.78 16.43 8.70
C ALA A 97 2.71 16.93 7.56
N LEU A 98 3.94 17.27 7.94
CA LEU A 98 5.02 17.57 7.02
C LEU A 98 5.55 16.30 6.35
N PRO A 99 6.31 16.42 5.23
CA PRO A 99 6.97 15.28 4.61
C PRO A 99 7.76 14.46 5.63
N TYR A 100 7.62 13.13 5.57
CA TYR A 100 8.31 12.15 6.41
C TYR A 100 8.07 12.27 7.93
N ALA A 101 7.09 13.06 8.37
CA ALA A 101 6.85 13.31 9.80
C ALA A 101 6.48 12.06 10.62
N MET A 102 6.04 10.98 9.97
CA MET A 102 5.71 9.70 10.61
C MET A 102 6.74 8.62 10.30
N ASN A 103 7.76 8.91 9.50
CA ASN A 103 8.63 7.90 8.93
C ASN A 103 9.47 7.18 10.00
N SER A 104 10.03 7.92 10.96
CA SER A 104 10.92 7.36 11.99
C SER A 104 10.26 6.25 12.83
N GLU A 105 8.96 6.37 13.08
CA GLU A 105 8.19 5.39 13.84
C GLU A 105 7.56 4.35 12.92
N PHE A 106 6.85 4.82 11.88
CA PHE A 106 5.97 3.97 11.10
C PHE A 106 6.70 3.15 10.03
N SER A 107 7.94 3.49 9.65
CA SER A 107 8.73 2.66 8.73
C SER A 107 9.01 1.27 9.31
N SER A 108 9.18 1.16 10.63
CA SER A 108 9.37 -0.12 11.33
C SER A 108 8.11 -0.99 11.28
N VAL A 109 6.94 -0.36 11.39
CA VAL A 109 5.62 -1.02 11.26
C VAL A 109 5.43 -1.51 9.82
N LEU A 110 5.74 -0.67 8.82
CA LEU A 110 5.71 -1.05 7.41
C LEU A 110 6.63 -2.25 7.15
N ALA A 111 7.86 -2.24 7.68
CA ALA A 111 8.81 -3.35 7.53
C ALA A 111 8.26 -4.67 8.11
N ALA A 112 7.75 -4.63 9.34
CA ALA A 112 7.20 -5.81 10.01
C ALA A 112 6.00 -6.40 9.25
N GLN A 113 5.07 -5.56 8.82
CA GLN A 113 3.88 -5.99 8.08
C GLN A 113 4.22 -6.46 6.67
N LEU A 114 5.15 -5.78 5.99
CA LEU A 114 5.62 -6.18 4.66
C LEU A 114 6.22 -7.59 4.70
N LYS A 115 7.05 -7.88 5.71
CA LYS A 115 7.61 -9.22 5.94
C LYS A 115 6.52 -10.25 6.20
N HIS A 116 5.64 -9.97 7.17
CA HIS A 116 4.55 -10.88 7.55
C HIS A 116 3.66 -11.26 6.36
N HIS A 117 3.20 -10.27 5.60
CA HIS A 117 2.31 -10.51 4.45
C HIS A 117 3.03 -11.09 3.22
N SER A 118 4.35 -10.92 3.10
CA SER A 118 5.13 -11.52 2.01
C SER A 118 5.36 -13.02 2.19
N GLU A 119 5.58 -13.49 3.43
CA GLU A 119 6.01 -14.86 3.74
C GLU A 119 4.83 -15.86 3.83
N ASN A 120 3.61 -15.38 4.09
CA ASN A 120 2.46 -16.25 4.40
C ASN A 120 1.78 -16.89 3.16
N LYS A 121 2.51 -17.69 2.37
CA LYS A 121 1.97 -18.38 1.18
C LYS A 121 1.12 -19.63 1.51
N GLY A 122 1.23 -20.21 2.71
CA GLY A 122 0.77 -21.59 2.99
C GLY A 122 -0.43 -21.74 3.94
N LEU A 123 -0.63 -20.85 4.91
CA LEU A 123 -1.65 -21.03 5.96
C LEU A 123 -2.98 -20.33 5.63
N ASP A 124 -2.94 -19.18 4.94
CA ASP A 124 -4.14 -18.37 4.66
C ASP A 124 -4.88 -18.76 3.38
N LYS A 125 -4.34 -19.64 2.53
CA LYS A 125 -5.08 -20.11 1.33
C LYS A 125 -6.38 -20.83 1.67
N VAL A 126 -6.51 -21.35 2.90
CA VAL A 126 -7.72 -21.99 3.43
C VAL A 126 -8.61 -20.98 4.16
N MET A 127 -8.09 -19.80 4.53
CA MET A 127 -8.79 -18.74 5.27
C MET A 127 -8.99 -17.46 4.45
N GLU A 128 -8.86 -17.50 3.13
CA GLU A 128 -9.28 -16.38 2.28
C GLU A 128 -10.80 -16.24 2.42
N THR A 129 -11.22 -15.28 3.24
CA THR A 129 -12.62 -15.11 3.55
C THR A 129 -13.34 -14.53 2.34
N GLN A 130 -14.60 -14.89 2.16
CA GLN A 130 -15.46 -14.34 1.10
C GLN A 130 -15.41 -12.80 1.08
N ALA A 131 -15.24 -12.15 2.23
CA ALA A 131 -15.09 -10.72 2.37
C ALA A 131 -13.84 -10.15 1.66
N GLN A 132 -12.70 -10.84 1.70
CA GLN A 132 -11.47 -10.39 1.00
C GLN A 132 -11.65 -10.48 -0.52
N VAL A 133 -12.31 -11.53 -1.00
CA VAL A 133 -12.61 -11.69 -2.43
C VAL A 133 -13.66 -10.66 -2.87
N ASP A 134 -14.68 -10.43 -2.05
CA ASP A 134 -15.72 -9.44 -2.31
C ASP A 134 -15.16 -8.02 -2.32
N GLU A 135 -14.16 -7.71 -1.50
CA GLU A 135 -13.48 -6.41 -1.52
C GLU A 135 -12.82 -6.11 -2.87
N LEU A 136 -12.33 -7.14 -3.57
CA LEU A 136 -11.75 -6.96 -4.90
C LEU A 136 -12.80 -6.65 -5.96
N LYS A 137 -14.10 -6.93 -5.71
CA LYS A 137 -15.18 -6.63 -6.64
C LYS A 137 -15.33 -5.11 -6.73
N GLY A 138 -14.88 -4.55 -7.86
CA GLY A 138 -14.89 -3.11 -8.12
C GLY A 138 -13.51 -2.47 -8.12
N ILE A 139 -12.46 -3.19 -7.72
CA ILE A 139 -11.08 -2.71 -7.86
C ILE A 139 -10.58 -3.01 -9.27
N MET A 140 -10.54 -1.96 -10.07
CA MET A 140 -10.07 -2.02 -11.46
C MET A 140 -8.55 -2.19 -11.53
N VAL A 141 -8.09 -2.85 -12.59
CA VAL A 141 -6.68 -2.86 -12.99
C VAL A 141 -6.52 -1.93 -14.19
N ARG A 142 -5.51 -1.06 -14.18
CA ARG A 142 -5.18 -0.16 -15.29
C ARG A 142 -3.70 -0.24 -15.62
N ASN A 143 -3.36 -0.17 -16.89
CA ASN A 143 -1.96 0.02 -17.29
C ASN A 143 -1.53 1.46 -17.01
N ILE A 144 -0.25 1.65 -16.68
CA ILE A 144 0.35 2.96 -16.40
C ILE A 144 1.64 3.20 -17.16
#